data_AF-A0A1Z9QMM9-F1
#
_entry.id   AF-A0A1Z9QMM9-F1
#
_cell.length_a   1.000
_cell.length_b   1.000
_cell.length_c   1.000
_cell.angle_alpha   90.00
_cell.angle_beta   90.00
_cell.angle_gamma   90.00
#
_symmetry.space_group_name_H-M   'P 1'
#
loop_
_entity.id
_entity.type
_entity.pdbx_description
1 polymer ?
#
loop_
_entity_poly.entity_id
_entity_poly.type
_entity_poly.pdbx_seq_one_letter_code
_entity_poly.pdbx_strand_id
1 'polypeptide(L)' 'MGLVALRGAILGEPSAGVALEAIMAMAVFAVVGGLVGWIADTLVRDAVEQAFRKRVEWYREGLSDAGLIEEGSKRD' A
#
# COMPACT_ATOMS: atom_id res chain seq x y z
N MET A 1 16.68 16.64 -15.60
CA MET A 1 18.06 17.11 -15.33
C MET A 1 18.64 17.98 -16.45
N GLY A 2 18.63 17.57 -17.73
CA GLY A 2 19.22 18.37 -18.83
C GLY A 2 18.56 19.74 -19.10
N LEU A 3 17.23 19.84 -18.97
CA LEU A 3 16.47 21.08 -19.22
C LEU A 3 16.70 22.15 -18.13
N VAL A 4 16.98 21.73 -16.89
CA VAL A 4 17.28 22.60 -15.75
C VAL A 4 18.70 23.17 -15.85
N ALA A 5 19.66 22.35 -16.29
CA ALA A 5 21.03 22.79 -16.55
C ALA A 5 21.10 23.79 -17.72
N LEU A 6 20.30 23.57 -18.77
CA LEU A 6 20.23 24.46 -19.93
C LEU A 6 19.67 25.84 -19.55
N ARG A 7 18.68 25.90 -18.64
CA ARG A 7 18.07 27.17 -18.19
C ARG A 7 19.00 27.96 -17.25
N GLY A 8 19.69 27.27 -16.34
CA GLY A 8 20.63 27.92 -15.41
C GLY A 8 21.90 28.49 -16.08
N ALA A 9 22.35 27.88 -17.18
CA ALA A 9 23.53 28.36 -17.90
C ALA A 9 23.25 29.52 -18.88
N ILE A 10 22.02 29.62 -19.40
CA ILE A 10 21.67 30.57 -20.47
C ILE A 10 20.99 31.85 -19.91
N LEU A 11 20.20 31.78 -18.84
CA LEU A 11 19.39 32.92 -18.35
C LEU A 11 19.94 33.63 -17.10
N GLY A 12 20.98 33.12 -16.45
CA GLY A 12 21.56 33.78 -15.26
C GLY A 12 20.62 33.89 -14.05
N GLU A 13 19.50 33.16 -14.04
CA GLU A 13 18.63 33.05 -12.85
C GLU A 13 19.39 32.29 -11.75
N PRO A 14 19.40 32.77 -10.49
CA PRO A 14 20.18 32.16 -9.43
C PRO A 14 19.68 30.72 -9.24
N SER A 15 20.55 29.76 -9.55
CA SER A 15 20.33 28.32 -9.41
C SER A 15 19.80 27.91 -8.01
N ALA A 16 19.97 28.78 -7.02
CA ALA A 16 19.39 28.68 -5.68
C ALA A 16 17.84 28.62 -5.68
N GLY A 17 17.16 29.39 -6.54
CA GLY A 17 15.70 29.41 -6.59
C GLY A 17 15.10 28.12 -7.16
N VAL A 18 15.69 27.62 -8.24
CA VAL A 18 15.25 26.39 -8.91
C VAL A 18 15.59 25.14 -8.08
N ALA A 19 16.73 25.14 -7.38
CA ALA A 19 17.09 24.06 -6.46
C ALA A 19 16.11 23.97 -5.29
N LEU A 20 15.69 25.11 -4.72
CA LEU A 20 14.70 25.14 -3.65
C LEU A 20 13.33 24.60 -4.12
N GLU A 21 12.90 24.99 -5.32
CA GLU A 21 11.65 24.53 -5.90
C GLU A 21 11.67 23.01 -6.15
N ALA A 22 12.79 22.46 -6.64
CA ALA A 22 12.95 21.02 -6.83
C ALA A 22 12.94 20.24 -5.50
N ILE A 23 13.58 20.77 -4.45
CA ILE A 23 13.56 20.17 -3.10
C ILE A 23 12.14 20.16 -2.54
N MET A 24 11.40 21.26 -2.72
CA MET A 24 10.00 21.35 -2.28
C MET A 24 9.10 20.35 -3.03
N ALA A 25 9.29 20.22 -4.36
CA ALA A 25 8.57 19.22 -5.14
C ALA A 25 8.87 17.78 -4.67
N MET A 26 10.14 17.48 -4.38
CA MET A 26 10.52 16.18 -3.80
C MET A 26 9.89 15.94 -2.44
N ALA A 27 9.85 16.96 -1.57
CA ALA A 27 9.24 16.86 -0.25
C ALA A 27 7.74 16.55 -0.35
N VAL A 28 7.01 17.26 -1.23
CA VAL A 28 5.59 16.99 -1.48
C VAL A 28 5.38 15.58 -2.00
N PHE A 29 6.19 15.15 -2.97
CA PHE A 29 6.10 13.80 -3.52
C PHE A 29 6.35 12.72 -2.47
N ALA A 30 7.35 12.91 -1.60
CA ALA A 30 7.66 11.98 -0.52
C ALA A 30 6.52 11.87 0.50
N VAL A 31 5.90 13.00 0.88
CA VAL A 31 4.76 13.01 1.82
C VAL A 31 3.56 12.30 1.22
N VAL A 32 3.19 12.62 -0.02
CA VAL A 32 2.05 11.98 -0.70
C VAL A 32 2.31 10.49 -0.89
N GLY A 33 3.50 10.12 -1.38
CA GLY A 33 3.88 8.72 -1.57
C GLY A 33 3.86 7.93 -0.27
N GLY A 34 4.33 8.52 0.84
CA GLY A 34 4.28 7.90 2.16
C GLY A 34 2.85 7.68 2.67
N LEU A 35 1.97 8.68 2.52
CA LEU A 35 0.56 8.56 2.91
C LEU A 35 -0.17 7.50 2.09
N VAL A 36 0.01 7.50 0.77
CA VAL A 36 -0.60 6.51 -0.12
C VAL A 36 -0.08 5.10 0.19
N GLY A 37 1.23 4.95 0.42
CA GLY A 37 1.83 3.67 0.80
C GLY A 37 1.26 3.14 2.12
N TRP A 38 1.08 4.02 3.11
CA TRP A 38 0.48 3.64 4.39
C TRP A 38 -0.98 3.19 4.24
N ILE A 39 -1.80 3.93 3.48
CA ILE A 39 -3.19 3.54 3.19
C ILE A 39 -3.23 2.21 2.44
N ALA A 40 -2.39 2.03 1.43
CA ALA A 40 -2.33 0.79 0.66
C ALA A 40 -1.97 -0.40 1.55
N ASP A 41 -1.01 -0.26 2.47
CA ASP A 41 -0.63 -1.33 3.40
C ASP A 41 -1.80 -1.76 4.29
N THR A 42 -2.55 -0.79 4.85
CA THR A 42 -3.72 -1.09 5.67
C THR A 42 -4.85 -1.77 4.89
N LEU A 43 -5.17 -1.27 3.68
CA LEU A 43 -6.24 -1.81 2.86
C LEU A 43 -5.91 -3.21 2.32
N VAL A 44 -4.66 -3.42 1.89
CA VAL A 44 -4.20 -4.72 1.40
C VAL A 44 -4.23 -5.73 2.54
N ARG A 45 -3.79 -5.36 3.74
CA ARG A 45 -3.81 -6.25 4.91
C ARG A 45 -5.22 -6.69 5.25
N ASP A 46 -6.16 -5.75 5.35
CA ASP A 46 -7.56 -6.05 5.68
C ASP A 46 -8.22 -6.90 4.59
N ALA A 47 -7.99 -6.58 3.32
CA ALA A 47 -8.54 -7.33 2.19
C ALA A 47 -8.00 -8.77 2.15
N VAL A 48 -6.70 -8.96 2.38
CA VAL A 48 -6.07 -10.28 2.47
C VAL A 48 -6.63 -11.07 3.65
N GLU A 49 -6.78 -10.43 4.81
CA GLU A 49 -7.30 -11.08 6.00
C GLU A 49 -8.76 -11.52 5.84
N GLN A 50 -9.62 -10.67 5.26
CA GLN A 50 -11.01 -11.03 4.95
C GLN A 50 -11.10 -12.15 3.91
N ALA A 51 -10.28 -12.09 2.86
CA ALA A 51 -10.23 -13.13 1.85
C ALA A 51 -9.77 -14.47 2.45
N PHE A 52 -8.76 -14.44 3.33
CA PHE A 52 -8.26 -15.61 4.01
C PHE A 52 -9.33 -16.23 4.94
N ARG A 53 -9.95 -15.41 5.80
CA ARG A 53 -11.03 -15.87 6.69
C ARG A 53 -12.17 -16.51 5.91
N LYS A 54 -12.63 -15.89 4.82
CA LYS A 54 -13.69 -16.43 3.97
C LYS A 54 -13.32 -17.79 3.35
N ARG A 55 -12.05 -17.99 2.97
CA ARG A 55 -11.57 -19.27 2.45
C ARG A 55 -11.49 -20.35 3.53
N VAL A 56 -11.05 -19.98 4.73
CA VAL A 56 -11.00 -20.91 5.87
C VAL A 56 -12.40 -21.32 6.30
N GLU A 57 -13.34 -20.38 6.39
CA GLU A 57 -14.75 -20.65 6.70
C GLU A 57 -15.35 -21.64 5.69
N TRP A 58 -15.18 -21.37 4.39
CA TRP A 58 -15.64 -22.25 3.33
C TRP A 58 -15.03 -23.65 3.42
N TYR A 59 -13.75 -23.77 3.74
CA TYR A 59 -13.09 -25.05 3.90
C TYR A 59 -13.59 -25.82 5.13
N ARG A 60 -13.81 -25.11 6.24
CA ARG A 60 -14.36 -25.68 7.48
C ARG A 60 -15.80 -26.18 7.26
N GLU A 61 -16.61 -25.39 6.57
CA GLU A 61 -17.97 -25.75 6.20
C GLU A 61 -17.97 -26.98 5.28
N GLY A 62 -17.12 -26.99 4.25
CA GLY A 62 -16.95 -28.16 3.37
C GLY A 62 -16.47 -29.42 4.08
N LEU A 63 -15.62 -29.30 5.11
CA LEU A 63 -15.20 -30.43 5.93
C LEU A 63 -16.29 -30.92 6.90
N SER A 64 -17.11 -30.00 7.43
CA SER A 64 -18.29 -30.33 8.23
C SER A 64 -19.34 -31.06 7.37
N ASP A 65 -19.58 -30.58 6.16
CA ASP A 65 -20.54 -31.16 5.21
C ASP A 65 -20.06 -32.52 4.68
N ALA A 66 -18.74 -32.71 4.57
CA ALA A 66 -18.10 -34.01 4.30
C ALA A 66 -18.11 -34.97 5.50
N GLY A 67 -18.64 -34.55 6.67
CA GLY A 67 -18.73 -35.38 7.87
C GLY A 67 -17.38 -35.70 8.53
N LEU A 68 -16.33 -34.95 8.20
CA LEU A 68 -14.96 -35.21 8.69
C LEU A 68 -14.65 -34.46 10.00
N ILE A 69 -15.53 -33.55 10.43
CA ILE A 69 -15.43 -32.85 11.70
C ILE A 69 -16.79 -33.01 12.40
N GLU A 70 -16.90 -34.00 13.28
CA GLU A 70 -18.05 -34.10 14.19
C GLU A 70 -18.07 -32.88 15.10
N GLU A 71 -19.13 -32.06 15.02
CA GLU A 71 -19.50 -31.22 16.14
C GLU A 71 -19.63 -32.11 17.37
N GLY A 72 -18.95 -31.72 18.44
CA GLY A 72 -18.70 -32.54 19.61
C GLY A 72 -19.92 -33.37 20.02
N SER A 73 -19.69 -34.68 20.06
CA SER A 73 -20.07 -35.55 21.17
C SER A 73 -21.18 -34.96 22.06
N LYS A 74 -22.43 -35.15 21.62
CA LYS A 74 -23.49 -35.51 22.55
C LYS A 74 -23.06 -36.83 23.19
N ARG A 75 -22.31 -36.75 24.28
CA ARG A 75 -22.13 -37.85 25.21
C ARG A 75 -23.12 -37.61 26.34
N ASP A 76 -24.13 -38.47 26.30
CA ASP A 76 -25.14 -38.86 27.31
C ASP A 76 -25.09 -38.18 28.69
#